data_AF-A0AAW3FHU7-F1
#
_entry.id   AF-A0AAW3FHU7-F1
#
_cell.length_a   1.000
_cell.length_b   1.000
_cell.length_c   1.000
_cell.angle_alpha   90.00
_cell.angle_beta   90.00
_cell.angle_gamma   90.00
#
_symmetry.space_group_name_H-M   'P 1'
#
loop_
_entity.id
_entity.type
_entity.pdbx_description
1 polymer ?
#
loop_
_entity_poly.entity_id
_entity_poly.type
_entity_poly.pdbx_seq_one_letter_code
_entity_poly.pdbx_strand_id
1 'polypeptide(L)'
;MQYDKEILQVLIEAGCEGISVQKISRHVHNACNSLFNPLSQRDIHKYVQQFLLRNCKTDTSLVEKTKKGIYRLNVNNGMTQQLFLQFREDREPVEETPEKDYSLDLFGNLDPGV
;
A
#
# COMPACT_ATOMS: atom_id res chain seq x y z
N MET A 1 -2.08 -11.71 -12.42
CA MET A 1 -2.01 -12.31 -11.07
C MET A 1 -2.32 -11.22 -10.08
N GLN A 2 -3.09 -11.46 -9.02
CA GLN A 2 -3.48 -10.42 -8.05
C GLN A 2 -2.25 -9.80 -7.35
N TYR A 3 -1.18 -10.57 -7.19
CA TYR A 3 0.08 -10.13 -6.59
C TYR A 3 0.72 -8.94 -7.31
N ASP A 4 0.65 -8.88 -8.64
CA ASP A 4 1.25 -7.77 -9.40
C ASP A 4 0.56 -6.45 -9.06
N LYS A 5 -0.79 -6.44 -8.97
CA LYS A 5 -1.57 -5.24 -8.59
C LYS A 5 -1.20 -4.80 -7.18
N GLU A 6 -1.16 -5.74 -6.23
CA GLU A 6 -0.79 -5.44 -4.84
C GLU A 6 0.64 -4.91 -4.70
N ILE A 7 1.61 -5.48 -5.43
CA ILE A 7 3.00 -4.99 -5.43
C ILE A 7 3.05 -3.55 -5.93
N LEU A 8 2.37 -3.25 -7.03
CA LEU A 8 2.32 -1.90 -7.59
C LEU A 8 1.65 -0.92 -6.63
N GLN A 9 0.54 -1.30 -6.04
CA GLN A 9 -0.19 -0.48 -5.07
C GLN A 9 0.68 -0.09 -3.87
N VAL A 10 1.39 -1.07 -3.30
CA VAL A 10 2.31 -0.83 -2.18
C VAL A 10 3.48 0.07 -2.58
N LEU A 11 3.98 -0.04 -3.81
CA LEU A 11 5.05 0.85 -4.30
C LEU A 11 4.55 2.28 -4.56
N ILE A 12 3.29 2.45 -4.99
CA ILE A 12 2.62 3.75 -5.13
C ILE A 12 2.49 4.43 -3.76
N GLU A 13 2.01 3.69 -2.76
CA GLU A 13 1.83 4.17 -1.39
C GLU A 13 3.15 4.54 -0.72
N ALA A 14 4.22 3.79 -1.01
CA ALA A 14 5.56 4.09 -0.51
C ALA A 14 6.17 5.38 -1.10
N GLY A 15 5.67 5.84 -2.24
CA GLY A 15 6.10 7.07 -2.89
C GLY A 15 7.61 7.14 -3.15
N CYS A 16 8.20 8.33 -2.99
CA CYS A 16 9.60 8.61 -3.32
C CYS A 16 10.62 7.94 -2.39
N GLU A 17 10.22 7.65 -1.14
CA GLU A 17 11.07 7.01 -0.12
C GLU A 17 11.32 5.52 -0.44
N GLY A 18 10.37 4.90 -1.14
CA GLY A 18 10.40 3.47 -1.44
C GLY A 18 10.19 2.59 -0.22
N ILE A 19 10.19 1.28 -0.45
CA ILE A 19 9.85 0.30 0.57
C ILE A 19 10.68 -0.97 0.40
N SER A 20 10.94 -1.64 1.54
CA SER A 20 11.76 -2.84 1.55
C SER A 20 11.02 -4.05 0.99
N VAL A 21 11.74 -4.95 0.30
CA VAL A 21 11.17 -6.20 -0.26
C VAL A 21 10.42 -6.99 0.80
N GLN A 22 10.93 -7.02 2.03
CA GLN A 22 10.30 -7.76 3.13
C GLN A 22 8.95 -7.16 3.52
N LYS A 23 8.83 -5.82 3.56
CA LYS A 23 7.55 -5.14 3.82
C LYS A 23 6.57 -5.35 2.67
N ILE A 24 7.01 -5.22 1.42
CA ILE A 24 6.17 -5.52 0.24
C ILE A 24 5.63 -6.95 0.31
N SER A 25 6.51 -7.92 0.56
CA SER A 25 6.14 -9.34 0.63
C SER A 25 5.13 -9.64 1.73
N ARG A 26 5.22 -8.92 2.85
CA ARG A 26 4.26 -9.06 3.95
C ARG A 26 2.91 -8.47 3.58
N HIS A 27 2.90 -7.30 2.95
CA HIS A 27 1.66 -6.66 2.52
C HIS A 27 0.91 -7.52 1.49
N VAL A 28 1.63 -8.01 0.48
CA VAL A 28 1.06 -8.90 -0.55
C VAL A 28 0.56 -10.21 0.07
N HIS A 29 1.28 -10.77 1.05
CA HIS A 29 0.80 -11.94 1.78
C HIS A 29 -0.48 -11.64 2.53
N ASN A 30 -0.52 -10.57 3.32
CA ASN A 30 -1.70 -10.20 4.08
C ASN A 30 -2.92 -9.90 3.18
N ALA A 31 -2.70 -9.28 2.02
CA ALA A 31 -3.78 -8.92 1.10
C ALA A 31 -4.36 -10.13 0.35
N CYS A 32 -3.51 -11.10 -0.01
CA CYS A 32 -3.94 -12.23 -0.85
C CYS A 32 -4.15 -13.55 -0.08
N ASN A 33 -3.61 -13.68 1.13
CA ASN A 33 -3.79 -14.85 1.97
C ASN A 33 -5.20 -14.85 2.56
N SER A 34 -5.99 -15.86 2.23
CA SER A 34 -7.36 -16.00 2.73
C SER A 34 -7.58 -17.37 3.36
N LEU A 35 -8.65 -17.51 4.14
CA LEU A 35 -9.00 -18.76 4.82
C LEU A 35 -9.11 -19.95 3.85
N PHE A 36 -9.62 -19.70 2.64
CA PHE A 36 -9.88 -20.74 1.63
C PHE A 36 -8.72 -20.92 0.64
N ASN A 37 -7.73 -20.03 0.65
CA ASN A 37 -6.56 -20.11 -0.21
C ASN A 37 -5.31 -19.70 0.60
N PRO A 38 -4.78 -20.61 1.43
CA PRO A 38 -3.61 -20.33 2.25
C PRO A 38 -2.37 -20.19 1.36
N LEU A 39 -1.70 -19.07 1.49
CA LEU A 39 -0.48 -18.76 0.76
C LEU A 39 0.74 -18.88 1.67
N SER A 40 1.80 -19.45 1.11
CA SER A 40 3.11 -19.52 1.77
C SER A 40 3.84 -18.18 1.67
N GLN A 41 4.20 -17.61 2.82
CA GLN A 41 4.99 -16.36 2.89
C GLN A 41 6.30 -16.47 2.10
N ARG A 42 6.92 -17.67 2.07
CA ARG A 42 8.18 -17.91 1.35
C ARG A 42 7.98 -17.78 -0.16
N ASP A 43 6.88 -18.30 -0.68
CA ASP A 43 6.61 -18.28 -2.12
C ASP A 43 6.21 -16.89 -2.60
N ILE A 44 5.44 -16.15 -1.80
CA ILE A 44 5.17 -14.73 -2.06
C ILE A 44 6.47 -13.92 -2.02
N HIS A 45 7.34 -14.16 -1.04
CA HIS A 45 8.62 -13.43 -0.98
C HIS A 45 9.48 -13.66 -2.22
N LYS A 46 9.58 -14.91 -2.69
CA LYS A 46 10.29 -15.25 -3.94
C LYS A 46 9.64 -14.57 -5.14
N TYR A 47 8.31 -14.58 -5.22
CA TYR A 47 7.57 -13.94 -6.31
C TYR A 47 7.84 -12.44 -6.36
N VAL A 48 7.72 -11.74 -5.23
CA VAL A 48 7.99 -10.30 -5.12
C VAL A 48 9.44 -10.00 -5.51
N GLN A 49 10.40 -10.78 -5.05
CA GLN A 49 11.80 -10.62 -5.46
C GLN A 49 11.98 -10.73 -6.98
N GLN A 50 11.40 -11.76 -7.61
CA GLN A 50 11.50 -11.95 -9.06
C GLN A 50 10.81 -10.82 -9.83
N PHE A 51 9.64 -10.37 -9.36
CA PHE A 51 8.93 -9.26 -9.97
C PHE A 51 9.76 -7.97 -9.96
N LEU A 52 10.32 -7.61 -8.81
CA LEU A 52 11.13 -6.40 -8.67
C LEU A 52 12.39 -6.46 -9.54
N LEU A 53 13.08 -7.60 -9.56
CA LEU A 53 14.27 -7.80 -10.38
C LEU A 53 13.98 -7.77 -11.89
N ARG A 54 12.82 -8.28 -12.31
CA ARG A 54 12.41 -8.23 -13.72
C ARG A 54 12.13 -6.80 -14.19
N ASN A 55 11.59 -5.97 -13.30
CA ASN A 55 11.11 -4.62 -13.60
C ASN A 55 12.10 -3.50 -13.21
N CYS A 56 13.35 -3.82 -12.88
CA CYS A 56 14.38 -2.83 -12.49
C CYS A 56 15.63 -2.81 -13.38
N LYS A 57 15.54 -3.33 -14.62
CA LYS A 57 16.71 -3.60 -15.47
C LYS A 57 17.25 -2.39 -16.25
N THR A 58 16.44 -1.36 -16.42
CA THR A 58 16.72 -0.22 -17.31
C THR A 58 16.26 1.08 -16.63
N ASP A 59 16.88 2.21 -16.94
CA ASP A 59 16.51 3.51 -16.36
C ASP A 59 15.10 3.99 -16.74
N THR A 60 14.49 3.41 -17.77
CA THR A 60 13.09 3.61 -18.16
C THR A 60 12.14 2.59 -17.54
N SER A 61 12.65 1.67 -16.71
CA SER A 61 11.82 0.62 -16.12
C SER A 61 10.84 1.20 -15.11
N LEU A 62 9.75 0.47 -14.90
CA LEU A 62 8.65 0.87 -14.05
C LEU A 62 9.05 0.94 -12.56
N VAL A 63 9.97 0.09 -12.13
CA VAL A 63 10.50 0.06 -10.76
C VAL A 63 11.97 0.45 -10.77
N GLU A 64 12.38 1.27 -9.81
CA GLU A 64 13.79 1.59 -9.58
C GLU A 64 14.23 1.14 -8.18
N LYS A 65 15.52 0.84 -8.06
CA LYS A 65 16.14 0.37 -6.81
C LYS A 65 16.92 1.52 -6.17
N THR A 66 16.40 2.06 -5.08
CA THR A 66 17.03 3.19 -4.38
C THR A 66 18.21 2.75 -3.52
N LYS A 67 18.05 1.69 -2.73
CA LYS A 67 19.07 1.13 -1.82
C LYS A 67 19.04 -0.40 -1.85
N LYS A 68 19.99 -1.05 -1.17
CA LYS A 68 20.01 -2.52 -1.08
C LYS A 68 18.71 -3.03 -0.44
N GLY A 69 17.85 -3.62 -1.26
CA GLY A 69 16.58 -4.20 -0.83
C GLY A 69 15.42 -3.21 -0.68
N ILE A 70 15.58 -1.94 -1.11
CA ILE A 70 14.53 -0.91 -1.11
C ILE A 70 14.22 -0.54 -2.57
N TYR A 71 12.94 -0.56 -2.92
CA TYR A 71 12.43 -0.33 -4.27
C TYR A 71 11.32 0.73 -4.25
N ARG A 72 11.19 1.49 -5.34
CA ARG A 72 10.13 2.47 -5.56
C ARG A 72 9.71 2.49 -7.03
N LEU A 73 8.60 3.14 -7.35
CA LEU A 73 8.23 3.39 -8.74
C LEU A 73 9.04 4.51 -9.35
N ASN A 74 9.37 4.35 -10.63
CA ASN A 74 10.11 5.35 -11.38
C ASN A 74 9.18 6.48 -11.81
N VAL A 75 9.36 7.65 -11.23
CA VAL A 75 8.53 8.85 -11.47
C VAL A 75 8.72 9.42 -12.89
N ASN A 76 9.85 9.11 -13.53
CA ASN A 76 10.18 9.58 -14.87
C ASN A 76 9.50 8.75 -15.99
N ASN A 77 8.83 7.65 -15.64
CA ASN A 77 8.11 6.82 -16.60
C ASN A 77 6.64 7.27 -16.71
N GLY A 78 6.17 7.55 -17.92
CA GLY A 78 4.78 7.95 -18.18
C GLY A 78 3.74 6.90 -17.74
N MET A 79 4.09 5.61 -17.77
CA MET A 79 3.22 4.53 -17.27
C MET A 79 3.01 4.63 -15.76
N THR A 80 4.04 5.04 -15.01
CA THR A 80 3.94 5.24 -13.56
C THR A 80 2.92 6.33 -13.23
N GLN A 81 2.89 7.42 -14.02
CA GLN A 81 1.93 8.51 -13.83
C GLN A 81 0.49 8.04 -14.08
N GLN A 82 0.26 7.20 -15.10
CA GLN A 82 -1.05 6.59 -15.32
C GLN A 82 -1.48 5.69 -14.17
N LEU A 83 -0.55 4.90 -13.62
CA LEU A 83 -0.84 4.07 -12.45
C LEU A 83 -1.22 4.92 -11.24
N PHE A 84 -0.49 6.01 -10.96
CA PHE A 84 -0.85 6.94 -9.88
C PHE A 84 -2.29 7.49 -10.01
N LEU A 85 -2.78 7.73 -11.22
CA LEU A 85 -4.15 8.17 -11.46
C LEU A 85 -5.16 7.05 -11.21
N GLN A 86 -4.92 5.85 -11.78
CA GLN A 86 -5.80 4.69 -11.61
C GLN A 86 -5.97 4.27 -10.14
N PHE A 87 -4.88 4.23 -9.39
CA PHE A 87 -4.93 3.86 -7.97
C PHE A 87 -5.42 4.98 -7.05
N ARG A 88 -5.52 6.22 -7.54
CA ARG A 88 -6.19 7.32 -6.81
C ARG A 88 -7.71 7.25 -6.95
N GLU A 89 -8.23 6.81 -8.09
CA GLU A 89 -9.68 6.65 -8.30
C GLU A 89 -10.27 5.51 -7.45
N ASP A 90 -9.49 4.46 -7.16
CA ASP A 90 -9.89 3.37 -6.27
C ASP A 90 -9.98 3.81 -4.77
N ARG A 91 -9.64 5.06 -4.43
CA ARG A 91 -9.77 5.59 -3.06
C ARG A 91 -11.07 6.38 -2.92
N GLU A 92 -12.05 5.78 -2.24
CA GLU A 92 -13.10 6.57 -1.59
C GLU A 92 -12.43 7.60 -0.67
N PRO A 93 -12.84 8.88 -0.68
CA PRO A 93 -12.34 9.85 0.27
C PRO A 93 -12.69 9.35 1.67
N VAL A 94 -11.66 9.00 2.44
CA VAL A 94 -11.82 8.79 3.88
C VAL A 94 -12.13 10.18 4.44
N GLU A 95 -13.40 10.48 4.67
CA GLU A 95 -13.77 11.61 5.50
C GLU A 95 -13.09 11.40 6.84
N GLU A 96 -12.11 12.25 7.17
CA GLU A 96 -11.60 12.37 8.53
C GLU A 96 -12.80 12.79 9.39
N THR A 97 -13.45 11.81 10.02
CA THR A 97 -14.43 12.09 11.06
C THR A 97 -13.69 12.90 12.12
N PRO A 98 -14.09 14.13 12.42
CA PRO A 98 -13.42 14.91 13.46
C PRO A 98 -13.45 14.09 14.74
N GLU A 99 -12.29 13.89 15.37
CA GLU A 99 -12.20 13.30 16.71
C GLU A 99 -13.07 14.14 17.64
N LYS A 100 -14.28 13.65 17.92
CA LYS A 100 -15.15 14.24 18.94
C LYS A 100 -14.62 13.79 20.29
N ASP A 101 -14.04 14.73 21.01
CA ASP A 101 -13.66 14.55 22.40
C ASP A 101 -14.92 14.48 23.27
N TYR A 102 -15.26 13.27 23.74
CA TYR A 102 -16.40 13.03 24.65
C TYR A 102 -15.98 13.08 26.13
N SER A 103 -14.78 13.58 26.46
CA SER A 103 -14.26 13.55 27.84
C SER A 103 -15.04 14.43 28.82
N LEU A 104 -16.05 15.20 28.37
CA LEU A 104 -16.84 16.11 29.21
C LEU A 104 -18.35 15.82 29.26
N ASP A 105 -18.85 14.79 28.58
CA ASP A 105 -20.30 14.46 28.56
C ASP A 105 -20.75 13.61 29.78
N LEU A 106 -20.24 13.91 30.98
CA LEU A 106 -20.60 13.14 32.19
C LEU A 106 -21.83 13.72 32.94
N PHE A 107 -22.24 14.97 32.67
CA PHE A 107 -23.35 15.63 33.39
C PHE A 107 -24.29 16.48 32.49
N GLY A 108 -24.26 16.29 31.17
CA GLY A 108 -24.88 17.20 30.21
C GLY A 108 -26.41 17.17 30.10
N ASN A 109 -27.11 16.22 30.71
CA ASN A 109 -28.58 16.17 30.69
C ASN A 109 -29.13 15.88 32.10
N LEU A 110 -28.98 16.81 33.03
CA LEU A 110 -29.95 16.96 34.11
C LEU A 110 -30.99 17.99 33.68
N ASP A 111 -32.19 17.49 33.38
CA ASP A 111 -33.37 18.31 33.12
C ASP A 111 -33.63 19.26 34.29
N PRO A 112 -33.83 20.58 34.05
CA PRO A 112 -34.33 21.48 35.08
C PRO A 112 -35.86 21.37 35.11
N GLY A 113 -36.39 20.32 35.73
CA GLY A 113 -37.83 20.26 35.96
C GLY A 113 -38.37 18.92 36.43
N VAL A 114 -38.20 18.61 37.71
CA VAL A 114 -39.27 18.21 38.67
C VAL A 114 -38.83 18.63 40.07
#